data_AF-A0A2K8UA48-F1
#
_entry.id   AF-A0A2K8UA48-F1
#
_cell.length_a   1.000
_cell.length_b   1.000
_cell.length_c   1.000
_cell.angle_alpha   90.00
_cell.angle_beta   90.00
_cell.angle_gamma   90.00
#
_symmetry.space_group_name_H-M   'P 1'
#
loop_
_entity.id
_entity.type
_entity.pdbx_description
1 polymer ?
#
loop_
_entity_poly.entity_id
_entity_poly.type
_entity_poly.pdbx_seq_one_letter_code
_entity_poly.pdbx_strand_id
1 'polypeptide(L)'
;MSLAEVIYAHSLRLPEPVAREALAYIEGLEDRYGVALPAVADPQDTDRFLAAVFGGLSDDFPDDIADDDLGLDAPRQALDECRTCST
;
A
#
# COMPACT_ATOMS: atom_id res chain seq x y z
N MET A 1 -12.48 -21.81 10.95
CA MET A 1 -12.15 -21.40 9.58
C MET A 1 -12.95 -20.17 9.22
N SER A 2 -12.32 -19.15 8.66
CA SER A 2 -12.99 -17.98 8.10
C SER A 2 -13.60 -18.27 6.72
N LEU A 3 -14.53 -17.43 6.25
CA LEU A 3 -15.11 -17.58 4.90
C LEU A 3 -14.04 -17.47 3.81
N ALA A 4 -13.07 -16.56 3.99
CA ALA A 4 -11.94 -16.41 3.07
C ALA A 4 -11.09 -17.69 2.99
N GLU A 5 -10.80 -18.33 4.11
CA GLU A 5 -10.08 -19.62 4.14
C GLU A 5 -10.83 -20.73 3.42
N VAL A 6 -12.16 -20.79 3.57
CA VAL A 6 -13.00 -21.77 2.86
C VAL A 6 -12.93 -21.54 1.35
N ILE A 7 -13.11 -20.30 0.89
CA ILE A 7 -13.04 -19.94 -0.53
C ILE A 7 -11.68 -20.33 -1.12
N TYR A 8 -10.59 -20.00 -0.42
CA TYR A 8 -9.24 -20.36 -0.82
C TYR A 8 -9.01 -21.88 -0.90
N ALA A 9 -9.47 -22.64 0.10
CA ALA A 9 -9.34 -24.10 0.07
C ALA A 9 -10.10 -24.75 -1.11
N HIS A 10 -11.23 -24.15 -1.52
CA HIS A 10 -11.98 -24.59 -2.68
C HIS A 10 -11.31 -24.21 -4.01
N SER A 11 -10.70 -23.03 -4.11
CA SER A 11 -10.04 -22.58 -5.34
C SER A 11 -8.85 -23.48 -5.72
N LEU A 12 -8.11 -24.01 -4.73
CA LEU A 12 -6.99 -24.94 -4.95
C LEU A 12 -7.38 -26.27 -5.62
N ARG A 13 -8.67 -26.63 -5.63
CA ARG A 13 -9.15 -27.89 -6.22
C ARG A 13 -9.61 -27.72 -7.66
N LEU A 14 -9.65 -26.49 -8.17
CA LEU A 14 -10.13 -26.18 -9.51
C LEU A 14 -9.02 -26.37 -10.54
N PRO A 15 -9.30 -27.01 -11.69
CA PRO A 15 -8.41 -26.93 -12.84
C PRO A 15 -8.28 -25.50 -13.36
N GLU A 16 -7.10 -25.14 -13.88
CA GLU A 16 -6.78 -23.82 -14.44
C GLU A 16 -7.89 -23.17 -15.30
N PRO A 17 -8.52 -23.84 -16.29
CA PRO A 17 -9.57 -23.22 -17.10
C PRO A 17 -10.80 -22.82 -16.26
N VAL A 18 -11.13 -23.60 -15.23
CA VAL A 18 -12.27 -23.35 -14.33
C VAL A 18 -11.91 -22.28 -13.29
N ALA A 19 -10.66 -22.26 -12.83
CA ALA A 19 -10.16 -21.21 -11.94
C ALA A 19 -10.24 -19.82 -12.60
N ARG A 20 -9.96 -19.74 -13.90
CA ARG A 20 -10.10 -18.49 -14.68
C ARG A 20 -11.55 -18.00 -14.76
N GLU A 21 -12.50 -18.92 -14.95
CA GLU A 21 -13.92 -18.58 -14.94
C GLU A 21 -14.37 -18.09 -13.55
N ALA A 22 -13.91 -18.75 -12.49
CA ALA A 22 -14.18 -18.32 -11.12
C ALA A 22 -13.60 -16.92 -10.83
N LEU A 23 -12.39 -16.62 -11.34
CA LEU A 23 -11.78 -15.29 -11.22
C LEU A 23 -12.63 -14.22 -11.92
N ALA A 24 -13.05 -14.46 -13.15
CA ALA A 24 -13.91 -13.52 -13.89
C ALA A 24 -15.25 -13.26 -13.18
N TYR A 25 -15.82 -14.27 -12.50
CA TYR A 25 -17.01 -14.08 -11.68
C TYR A 25 -16.75 -13.18 -10.47
N ILE A 26 -15.62 -13.35 -9.79
CA ILE A 26 -15.21 -12.53 -8.64
C ILE A 26 -15.00 -11.07 -9.08
N GLU A 27 -14.29 -10.84 -10.19
CA GLU A 27 -14.09 -9.51 -10.78
C GLU A 27 -15.44 -8.84 -11.09
N GLY A 28 -16.39 -9.58 -11.67
CA GLY A 28 -17.74 -9.06 -11.94
C GLY A 28 -18.55 -8.73 -10.67
N LEU A 29 -18.27 -9.38 -9.54
CA LEU A 29 -18.83 -8.98 -8.24
C LEU A 29 -18.16 -7.72 -7.71
N GLU A 30 -16.84 -7.63 -7.82
CA GLU A 30 -16.06 -6.46 -7.41
C GLU A 30 -16.56 -5.19 -8.12
N ASP A 31 -16.72 -5.25 -9.44
CA ASP A 31 -17.27 -4.16 -10.25
C ASP A 31 -18.68 -3.74 -9.77
N ARG A 32 -19.55 -4.73 -9.53
CA ARG A 32 -20.95 -4.50 -9.14
C ARG A 32 -21.06 -3.84 -7.77
N TYR A 33 -20.19 -4.21 -6.85
CA TYR A 33 -20.20 -3.71 -5.47
C TYR A 33 -19.23 -2.56 -5.25
N GLY A 34 -18.55 -2.08 -6.30
CA GLY A 34 -17.58 -0.98 -6.21
C GLY A 34 -16.36 -1.32 -5.36
N VAL A 35 -16.03 -2.60 -5.24
CA VAL A 35 -14.82 -3.07 -4.55
C VAL A 35 -13.69 -2.99 -5.57
N ALA A 36 -13.23 -1.77 -5.84
CA ALA A 36 -12.06 -1.58 -6.68
C ALA A 36 -10.86 -2.16 -5.93
N LEU A 37 -10.37 -3.33 -6.36
CA LEU A 37 -9.00 -3.71 -6.04
C LEU A 37 -8.09 -2.60 -6.61
N PRO A 38 -7.11 -2.10 -5.85
CA PRO A 38 -6.09 -1.26 -6.45
C PRO A 38 -5.51 -2.06 -7.62
N ALA A 39 -5.58 -1.49 -8.82
CA ALA A 39 -5.00 -2.09 -10.01
C ALA A 39 -3.60 -2.59 -9.65
N VAL A 40 -3.25 -3.82 -10.08
CA VAL A 40 -1.91 -4.37 -9.93
C VAL A 40 -0.94 -3.27 -10.33
N ALA A 41 -0.19 -2.74 -9.35
CA ALA A 41 0.63 -1.55 -9.55
C ALA A 41 1.49 -1.80 -10.79
N ASP A 42 1.23 -1.02 -11.83
CA ASP A 42 2.04 -1.08 -13.04
C ASP A 42 3.45 -0.68 -12.58
N PRO A 43 4.47 -1.52 -12.75
CA PRO A 43 5.84 -1.11 -12.45
C PRO A 43 6.22 0.18 -13.20
N GLN A 44 5.58 0.49 -14.34
CA GLN A 44 5.73 1.77 -15.03
C GLN A 44 5.14 2.98 -14.28
N ASP A 45 4.21 2.79 -13.35
CA ASP A 45 3.62 3.86 -12.54
C ASP A 45 4.64 4.41 -11.54
N THR A 46 5.47 3.53 -10.98
CA THR A 46 6.61 3.95 -10.15
C THR A 46 7.62 4.76 -10.97
N ASP A 47 8.03 4.25 -12.14
CA ASP A 47 8.99 4.94 -13.00
C ASP A 47 8.44 6.30 -13.49
N ARG A 48 7.15 6.38 -13.79
CA ARG A 48 6.47 7.60 -14.21
C ARG A 48 6.34 8.61 -13.06
N PHE A 49 6.02 8.15 -11.85
CA PHE A 49 6.01 8.97 -10.65
C PHE A 49 7.40 9.52 -10.35
N LEU A 50 8.44 8.67 -10.38
CA LEU A 50 9.82 9.09 -10.19
C LEU A 50 10.24 10.10 -11.26
N ALA A 51 9.94 9.87 -12.54
CA ALA A 51 10.23 10.84 -13.59
C ALA A 51 9.52 12.21 -13.37
N ALA A 52 8.29 12.20 -12.87
CA ALA A 52 7.54 13.42 -12.57
C ALA A 52 8.07 14.17 -11.33
N VAL A 53 8.58 13.45 -10.33
CA VAL A 53 9.05 14.01 -9.05
C VAL A 53 10.54 14.40 -9.10
N PHE A 54 11.39 13.63 -9.80
CA PHE A 54 12.82 13.93 -9.94
C PHE A 54 13.09 15.22 -10.73
N GLY A 55 12.16 15.66 -11.59
CA GLY A 55 12.22 16.98 -12.22
C GLY A 55 11.77 18.13 -11.32
N GLY A 56 11.26 17.85 -10.12
CA GLY A 56 10.78 18.83 -9.14
C GLY A 56 11.78 19.16 -8.03
N LEU A 57 12.92 18.47 -7.98
CA LEU A 57 14.09 18.94 -7.22
C LEU A 57 14.71 20.07 -8.04
N SER A 58 14.25 21.30 -7.78
CA SER A 58 14.76 22.51 -8.41
C SER A 58 16.24 22.73 -8.08
N ASP A 59 16.92 23.59 -8.84
CA ASP A 59 18.28 24.06 -8.57
C ASP A 59 18.46 24.68 -7.15
N ASP A 60 17.36 24.99 -6.46
CA ASP A 60 17.34 25.43 -5.05
C ASP A 60 17.48 24.27 -4.03
N PHE A 61 17.55 23.01 -4.47
CA PHE A 61 17.87 21.89 -3.58
C PHE A 61 19.40 21.74 -3.48
N PRO A 62 19.99 21.96 -2.29
CA PRO A 62 21.44 21.96 -2.14
C PRO A 62 22.05 20.59 -2.46
N ASP A 63 23.02 20.59 -3.38
CA ASP A 63 23.81 19.41 -3.77
C ASP A 63 24.89 19.03 -2.71
N ASP A 64 25.06 19.85 -1.68
CA ASP A 64 26.15 19.82 -0.72
C ASP A 64 25.71 19.57 0.74
N ILE A 65 24.55 18.92 0.94
CA ILE A 65 24.11 18.51 2.29
C ILE A 65 25.16 17.62 2.97
N ALA A 66 25.75 18.14 4.04
CA ALA A 66 26.67 17.45 4.94
C ALA A 66 25.98 17.08 6.27
N ASP A 67 26.64 16.26 7.08
CA ASP A 67 26.12 15.84 8.39
C ASP A 67 25.77 17.03 9.31
N ASP A 68 26.47 18.16 9.14
CA ASP A 68 26.26 19.38 9.92
C ASP A 68 24.99 20.16 9.51
N ASP A 69 24.44 19.90 8.31
CA ASP A 69 23.19 20.50 7.81
C ASP A 69 21.94 19.77 8.31
N LEU A 70 22.11 18.55 8.82
CA LEU A 70 21.01 17.74 9.34
C LEU A 70 20.61 18.24 10.73
N GLY A 71 19.33 18.59 10.89
CA GLY A 71 18.77 18.94 12.19
C GLY A 71 18.94 17.79 13.18
N LEU A 72 19.25 18.11 14.44
CA LEU A 72 19.30 17.11 15.51
C LEU A 72 17.91 16.50 15.70
N ASP A 73 17.84 15.16 15.69
CA ASP A 73 16.61 14.43 15.99
C ASP A 73 16.02 14.94 17.31
N ALA A 74 14.82 15.51 17.23
CA ALA A 74 14.09 15.88 18.44
C ALA A 74 13.86 14.58 19.25
N PRO A 75 14.20 14.56 20.55
CA PRO A 75 13.92 13.40 21.37
C PRO A 75 12.42 13.12 21.32
N ARG A 76 12.06 11.87 21.03
CA ARG A 76 10.66 11.45 21.07
C ARG A 76 10.11 11.78 22.46
N GLN A 77 9.10 12.66 22.55
CA GLN A 77 8.44 12.94 23.80
C GLN A 77 7.84 11.63 24.32
N ALA A 78 8.13 11.28 25.58
CA ALA A 78 7.40 10.20 26.24
C ALA A 78 5.93 10.64 26.28
N LEU A 79 5.04 9.86 25.67
CA LEU A 79 3.61 10.03 25.87
C LEU A 79 3.38 9.81 27.36
N ASP A 80 3.02 10.87 28.11
CA ASP A 80 2.60 10.73 29.49
C ASP A 80 1.46 9.71 29.52
N GLU A 81 1.73 8.55 30.10
CA GLU A 81 0.73 7.50 30.30
C GLU A 81 -0.41 8.12 31.11
N CYS A 82 -1.59 8.21 30.50
CA CYS A 82 -2.79 8.74 31.13
C CYS A 82 -3.18 7.88 32.34
N ARG A 83 -2.63 8.20 33.52
CA ARG A 83 -2.77 7.41 34.74
C ARG A 83 -3.84 7.93 35.70
N THR A 84 -4.77 8.77 35.24
CA THR A 84 -5.86 9.30 36.07
C THR A 84 -7.16 9.53 35.31
N CYS A 85 -7.62 8.57 34.49
CA CYS A 85 -9.05 8.45 34.23
C CYS A 85 -9.68 7.63 35.36
N SER A 86 -10.01 8.29 36.47
CA SER A 86 -10.83 7.73 37.55
C SER A 86 -12.27 7.56 37.08
N THR A 87 -12.87 6.44 37.51
CA THR A 87 -14.26 5.97 37.33
C THR A 87 -15.33 7.05 37.45
#